data_AF-A0A7Y6UGQ2-F1
#
_entry.id   AF-A0A7Y6UGQ2-F1
#
_cell.length_a   1.000
_cell.length_b   1.000
_cell.length_c   1.000
_cell.angle_alpha   90.00
_cell.angle_beta   90.00
_cell.angle_gamma   90.00
#
_symmetry.space_group_name_H-M   'P 1'
#
loop_
_entity.id
_entity.type
_entity.pdbx_description
1 polymer ?
#
loop_
_entity_poly.entity_id
_entity_poly.type
_entity_poly.pdbx_seq_one_letter_code
_entity_poly.pdbx_strand_id
1 'polypeptide(L)'
;MRRAAAIIALALAAPAASAKPAPVVTVWSMCADAPSWDTLQTCLERFGETRLVRTFEHLKLVSVGEHTVQARAPGLYAYTQRGSALHLVWMWEYASGGKAELFDVRKVSIGGKSGYRFDIGTIEPSVVTLDDETVLEATMQRKTAAFCLGAEMACDNTIESCDVLVDGKAYYTFRGTLAIRDGTAVVTGDRSHAGTCTAPERTPLVSGAR
;
A
#
# COMPACT_ATOMS: atom_id res chain seq x y z
N MET A 1 23.12 75.31 -6.68
CA MET A 1 21.77 74.95 -6.18
C MET A 1 21.10 74.02 -7.19
N ARG A 2 20.85 72.75 -6.84
CA ARG A 2 19.85 71.86 -7.46
C ARG A 2 19.81 70.57 -6.60
N ARG A 3 18.83 70.49 -5.70
CA ARG A 3 18.55 69.30 -4.87
C ARG A 3 17.64 68.39 -5.70
N ALA A 4 18.11 67.18 -6.03
CA ALA A 4 17.29 66.13 -6.61
C ALA A 4 16.63 65.33 -5.46
N ALA A 5 15.30 65.33 -5.40
CA ALA A 5 14.54 64.54 -4.45
C ALA A 5 14.30 63.14 -5.04
N ALA A 6 14.76 62.11 -4.33
CA ALA A 6 14.46 60.72 -4.65
C ALA A 6 13.13 60.34 -3.99
N ILE A 7 12.12 60.03 -4.80
CA ILE A 7 10.85 59.45 -4.35
C ILE A 7 11.08 57.94 -4.21
N ILE A 8 11.16 57.46 -2.97
CA ILE A 8 11.17 56.03 -2.66
C ILE A 8 9.72 55.55 -2.70
N ALA A 9 9.37 54.83 -3.77
CA ALA A 9 8.11 54.11 -3.84
C ALA A 9 8.21 52.84 -2.98
N LEU A 10 7.61 52.88 -1.78
CA LEU A 10 7.40 51.68 -0.96
C LEU A 10 6.37 50.79 -1.69
N ALA A 11 6.86 49.73 -2.34
CA ALA A 11 6.01 48.65 -2.80
C ALA A 11 5.48 47.89 -1.57
N LEU A 12 4.20 48.07 -1.27
CA LEU A 12 3.48 47.26 -0.28
C LEU A 12 3.41 45.82 -0.80
N ALA A 13 4.33 44.97 -0.36
CA ALA A 13 4.25 43.53 -0.56
C ALA A 13 3.04 43.01 0.23
N ALA A 14 1.93 42.74 -0.45
CA ALA A 14 0.82 42.04 0.15
C ALA A 14 1.29 40.63 0.58
N PRO A 15 0.97 40.17 1.80
CA PRO A 15 1.35 38.83 2.24
C PRO A 15 0.67 37.82 1.32
N ALA A 16 1.46 36.97 0.67
CA ALA A 16 0.93 35.82 -0.05
C ALA A 16 0.14 34.97 0.94
N ALA A 17 -1.19 34.94 0.79
CA ALA A 17 -2.03 34.05 1.56
C ALA A 17 -1.56 32.62 1.31
N SER A 18 -0.88 32.02 2.30
CA SER A 18 -0.51 30.61 2.26
C SER A 18 -1.79 29.79 2.19
N ALA A 19 -2.14 29.34 0.99
CA ALA A 19 -3.19 28.34 0.82
C ALA A 19 -2.75 27.09 1.59
N LYS A 20 -3.51 26.72 2.63
CA LYS A 20 -3.28 25.46 3.34
C LYS A 20 -3.50 24.31 2.34
N PRO A 21 -2.62 23.31 2.28
CA PRO A 21 -2.87 22.12 1.46
C PRO A 21 -4.21 21.51 1.87
N ALA A 22 -5.07 21.22 0.90
CA ALA A 22 -6.28 20.47 1.16
C ALA A 22 -5.90 19.08 1.71
N PRO A 23 -6.64 18.52 2.68
CA PRO A 23 -6.35 17.20 3.20
C PRO A 23 -6.42 16.16 2.08
N VAL A 24 -5.45 15.24 2.04
CA VAL A 24 -5.46 14.12 1.11
C VAL A 24 -6.59 13.17 1.54
N VAL A 25 -7.55 12.98 0.65
CA VAL A 25 -8.70 12.11 0.86
C VAL A 25 -8.37 10.72 0.32
N THR A 26 -8.49 9.69 1.16
CA THR A 26 -8.12 8.30 0.84
C THR A 26 -9.33 7.38 0.93
N VAL A 27 -9.21 6.17 0.35
CA VAL A 27 -10.27 5.16 0.47
C VAL A 27 -10.47 4.79 1.94
N TRP A 28 -9.39 4.67 2.71
CA TRP A 28 -9.46 4.44 4.15
C TRP A 28 -10.32 5.49 4.87
N SER A 29 -10.14 6.78 4.57
CA SER A 29 -10.83 7.83 5.33
C SER A 29 -12.29 8.03 4.92
N MET A 30 -12.68 7.66 3.70
CA MET A 30 -14.06 7.86 3.22
C MET A 30 -14.91 6.59 3.13
N CYS A 31 -14.27 5.46 2.85
CA CYS A 31 -14.93 4.20 2.52
C CYS A 31 -14.46 3.07 3.44
N ALA A 32 -14.05 3.38 4.68
CA ALA A 32 -13.73 2.35 5.68
C ALA A 32 -14.96 1.51 6.03
N ASP A 33 -16.13 2.13 6.15
CA ASP A 33 -17.36 1.47 6.57
C ASP A 33 -18.49 1.78 5.60
N ALA A 34 -19.35 0.79 5.31
CA ALA A 34 -20.55 1.01 4.53
C ALA A 34 -21.71 0.12 4.99
N PRO A 35 -22.95 0.62 5.04
CA PRO A 35 -24.12 -0.15 5.47
C PRO A 35 -24.54 -1.23 4.47
N SER A 36 -24.09 -1.15 3.22
CA SER A 36 -24.42 -2.10 2.17
C SER A 36 -23.33 -2.13 1.10
N TRP A 37 -23.38 -3.18 0.25
CA TRP A 37 -22.50 -3.29 -0.90
C TRP A 37 -22.67 -2.13 -1.89
N ASP A 38 -23.92 -1.74 -2.19
CA ASP A 38 -24.19 -0.66 -3.14
C ASP A 38 -23.62 0.67 -2.66
N THR A 39 -23.79 0.99 -1.36
CA THR A 39 -23.20 2.20 -0.77
C THR A 39 -21.68 2.16 -0.80
N LEU A 40 -21.07 1.01 -0.53
CA LEU A 40 -19.63 0.85 -0.64
C LEU A 40 -19.14 1.08 -2.07
N GLN A 41 -19.78 0.45 -3.05
CA GLN A 41 -19.40 0.57 -4.45
C GLN A 41 -19.50 2.02 -4.93
N THR A 42 -20.60 2.71 -4.63
CA THR A 42 -20.74 4.16 -4.92
C THR A 42 -19.67 5.01 -4.24
N CYS A 43 -19.17 4.61 -3.06
CA CYS A 43 -18.06 5.29 -2.40
C CYS A 43 -16.74 5.08 -3.15
N LEU A 44 -16.41 3.82 -3.47
CA LEU A 44 -15.17 3.41 -4.15
C LEU A 44 -15.07 3.97 -5.57
N GLU A 45 -16.19 4.08 -6.29
CA GLU A 45 -16.24 4.66 -7.64
C GLU A 45 -15.79 6.13 -7.70
N ARG A 46 -15.78 6.83 -6.56
CA ARG A 46 -15.21 8.19 -6.45
C ARG A 46 -13.68 8.20 -6.52
N PHE A 47 -13.05 7.05 -6.37
CA PHE A 47 -11.59 6.87 -6.36
C PHE A 47 -11.07 6.19 -7.61
N GLY A 48 -11.93 5.56 -8.42
CA GLY A 48 -11.53 4.86 -9.64
C GLY A 48 -12.54 3.81 -10.09
N GLU A 49 -12.27 3.18 -11.24
CA GLU A 49 -13.08 2.04 -11.71
C GLU A 49 -13.03 0.93 -10.68
N THR A 50 -14.20 0.53 -10.17
CA THR A 50 -14.32 -0.44 -9.09
C THR A 50 -14.75 -1.79 -9.64
N ARG A 51 -14.04 -2.85 -9.26
CA ARG A 51 -14.36 -4.24 -9.65
C ARG A 51 -14.30 -5.17 -8.46
N LEU A 52 -15.35 -5.97 -8.26
CA LEU A 52 -15.32 -7.08 -7.31
C LEU A 52 -14.40 -8.19 -7.85
N VAL A 53 -13.27 -8.40 -7.17
CA VAL A 53 -12.25 -9.38 -7.56
C VAL A 53 -12.64 -10.78 -7.10
N ARG A 54 -13.05 -10.88 -5.83
CA ARG A 54 -13.42 -12.16 -5.21
C ARG A 54 -14.39 -11.93 -4.07
N THR A 55 -15.30 -12.87 -3.88
CA THR A 55 -16.07 -13.00 -2.63
C THR A 55 -15.69 -14.33 -1.99
N PHE A 56 -15.38 -14.30 -0.70
CA PHE A 56 -14.99 -15.46 0.08
C PHE A 56 -15.66 -15.40 1.46
N GLU A 57 -16.73 -16.16 1.65
CA GLU A 57 -17.57 -16.15 2.85
C GLU A 57 -18.03 -14.73 3.24
N HIS A 58 -17.48 -14.16 4.31
CA HIS A 58 -17.82 -12.81 4.78
C HIS A 58 -16.91 -11.72 4.21
N LEU A 59 -15.91 -12.10 3.39
CA LEU A 59 -14.93 -11.20 2.79
C LEU A 59 -15.33 -10.85 1.36
N LYS A 60 -15.28 -9.56 1.02
CA LYS A 60 -15.34 -9.03 -0.35
C LYS A 60 -14.03 -8.35 -0.66
N LEU A 61 -13.33 -8.82 -1.68
CA LEU A 61 -12.12 -8.20 -2.19
C LEU A 61 -12.45 -7.42 -3.46
N VAL A 62 -12.05 -6.15 -3.47
CA VAL A 62 -12.37 -5.18 -4.51
C VAL A 62 -11.08 -4.57 -5.04
N SER A 63 -10.98 -4.40 -6.36
CA SER A 63 -9.93 -3.61 -6.98
C SER A 63 -10.48 -2.25 -7.36
N VAL A 64 -9.72 -1.19 -7.09
CA VAL A 64 -9.98 0.16 -7.59
C VAL A 64 -8.86 0.50 -8.57
N GLY A 65 -9.23 0.77 -9.82
CA GLY A 65 -8.31 1.18 -10.88
C GLY A 65 -7.88 2.64 -10.73
N GLU A 66 -6.93 3.05 -11.56
CA GLU A 66 -6.41 4.42 -11.54
C GLU A 66 -7.47 5.41 -12.06
N HIS A 67 -7.64 6.53 -11.37
CA HIS A 67 -8.56 7.59 -11.77
C HIS A 67 -7.82 8.71 -12.51
N THR A 68 -8.29 9.07 -13.70
CA THR A 68 -7.61 10.01 -14.61
C THR A 68 -7.55 11.45 -14.09
N VAL A 69 -8.42 11.83 -13.14
CA VAL A 69 -8.58 13.23 -12.70
C VAL A 69 -7.97 13.50 -11.32
N GLN A 70 -7.67 12.46 -10.52
CA GLN A 70 -7.13 12.62 -9.17
C GLN A 70 -6.15 11.50 -8.90
N ALA A 71 -4.93 11.85 -8.49
CA ALA A 71 -3.90 10.91 -8.03
C ALA A 71 -4.35 10.26 -6.73
N ARG A 72 -5.25 9.28 -6.82
CA ARG A 72 -5.80 8.53 -5.70
C ARG A 72 -5.56 7.05 -5.94
N ALA A 73 -5.25 6.38 -4.84
CA ALA A 73 -4.50 5.15 -4.82
C ALA A 73 -5.23 3.98 -5.51
N PRO A 74 -4.81 3.57 -6.72
CA PRO A 74 -5.26 2.31 -7.27
C PRO A 74 -4.77 1.18 -6.35
N GLY A 75 -5.59 0.16 -6.18
CA GLY A 75 -5.32 -0.82 -5.13
C GLY A 75 -6.31 -1.95 -5.01
N LEU A 76 -6.00 -2.85 -4.09
CA LEU A 76 -6.87 -3.92 -3.61
C LEU A 76 -7.39 -3.57 -2.22
N TYR A 77 -8.67 -3.76 -1.97
CA TYR A 77 -9.34 -3.42 -0.72
C TYR A 77 -10.23 -4.58 -0.30
N ALA A 78 -10.04 -5.09 0.91
CA ALA A 78 -10.81 -6.20 1.44
C ALA A 78 -11.76 -5.73 2.54
N TYR A 79 -13.02 -6.11 2.41
CA TYR A 79 -14.10 -5.75 3.31
C TYR A 79 -14.68 -6.99 3.96
N THR A 80 -14.93 -6.97 5.27
CA THR A 80 -15.67 -8.03 5.95
C THR A 80 -17.05 -7.55 6.39
N GLN A 81 -18.03 -8.44 6.37
CA GLN A 81 -19.32 -8.20 7.02
C GLN A 81 -19.14 -8.24 8.55
N ARG A 82 -19.54 -7.18 9.27
CA ARG A 82 -19.67 -7.15 10.73
C ARG A 82 -21.06 -6.61 11.10
N GLY A 83 -21.91 -7.50 11.62
CA GLY A 83 -23.33 -7.17 11.77
C GLY A 83 -23.96 -6.85 10.41
N SER A 84 -24.64 -5.70 10.31
CA SER A 84 -25.28 -5.25 9.07
C SER A 84 -24.36 -4.46 8.12
N ALA A 85 -23.13 -4.13 8.52
CA ALA A 85 -22.24 -3.27 7.75
C ALA A 85 -21.01 -4.02 7.21
N LEU A 86 -20.44 -3.47 6.13
CA LEU A 86 -19.15 -3.84 5.56
C LEU A 86 -18.07 -2.94 6.18
N HIS A 87 -16.96 -3.54 6.58
CA HIS A 87 -15.83 -2.86 7.22
C HIS A 87 -14.55 -3.21 6.48
N LEU A 88 -13.74 -2.21 6.17
CA LEU A 88 -12.43 -2.35 5.54
C LEU A 88 -11.47 -3.01 6.53
N VAL A 89 -10.95 -4.18 6.16
CA VAL A 89 -10.05 -4.98 6.99
C VAL A 89 -8.63 -5.02 6.46
N TRP A 90 -8.43 -4.71 5.18
CA TRP A 90 -7.12 -4.69 4.56
C TRP A 90 -7.14 -3.85 3.29
N MET A 91 -6.02 -3.19 3.02
CA MET A 91 -5.80 -2.53 1.74
C MET A 91 -4.37 -2.74 1.25
N TRP A 92 -4.22 -2.67 -0.06
CA TRP A 92 -2.95 -2.62 -0.74
C TRP A 92 -3.02 -1.62 -1.87
N GLU A 93 -2.51 -0.44 -1.61
CA GLU A 93 -2.36 0.64 -2.56
C GLU A 93 -1.02 0.50 -3.26
N TYR A 94 -0.97 0.71 -4.57
CA TYR A 94 0.27 0.71 -5.35
C TYR A 94 0.50 2.05 -6.05
N ALA A 95 1.76 2.34 -6.35
CA ALA A 95 2.16 3.58 -7.02
C ALA A 95 1.53 3.70 -8.42
N SER A 96 1.40 4.95 -8.92
CA SER A 96 0.96 5.19 -10.31
C SER A 96 1.86 4.45 -11.30
N GLY A 97 1.24 3.83 -12.32
CA GLY A 97 1.92 2.92 -13.25
C GLY A 97 2.25 1.54 -12.69
N GLY A 98 2.04 1.31 -11.39
CA GLY A 98 2.16 0.01 -10.74
C GLY A 98 1.00 -0.93 -11.07
N LYS A 99 1.22 -2.22 -10.81
CA LYS A 99 0.22 -3.29 -10.95
C LYS A 99 0.27 -4.19 -9.74
N ALA A 100 -0.88 -4.70 -9.33
CA ALA A 100 -1.00 -5.75 -8.33
C ALA A 100 -1.82 -6.93 -8.86
N GLU A 101 -1.42 -8.13 -8.45
CA GLU A 101 -2.14 -9.37 -8.73
C GLU A 101 -2.35 -10.13 -7.42
N LEU A 102 -3.59 -10.55 -7.16
CA LEU A 102 -3.89 -11.46 -6.06
C LEU A 102 -3.68 -12.90 -6.51
N PHE A 103 -2.71 -13.59 -5.93
CA PHE A 103 -2.47 -15.02 -6.18
C PHE A 103 -3.41 -15.89 -5.35
N ASP A 104 -3.52 -15.61 -4.05
CA ASP A 104 -4.35 -16.40 -3.15
C ASP A 104 -4.96 -15.56 -2.03
N VAL A 105 -6.11 -16.00 -1.56
CA VAL A 105 -6.72 -15.52 -0.32
C VAL A 105 -7.36 -16.69 0.40
N ARG A 106 -7.04 -16.85 1.68
CA ARG A 106 -7.55 -17.96 2.48
C ARG A 106 -7.71 -17.59 3.95
N LYS A 107 -8.66 -18.25 4.61
CA LYS A 107 -8.76 -18.21 6.08
C LYS A 107 -7.53 -18.87 6.72
N VAL A 108 -7.08 -18.28 7.81
CA VAL A 108 -6.00 -18.82 8.64
C VAL A 108 -6.35 -18.68 10.12
N SER A 109 -5.76 -19.56 10.93
CA SER A 109 -5.80 -19.45 12.40
C SER A 109 -4.36 -19.56 12.92
N ILE A 110 -3.88 -18.50 13.57
CA ILE A 110 -2.49 -18.37 14.00
C ILE A 110 -2.49 -17.88 15.44
N GLY A 111 -1.86 -18.64 16.35
CA GLY A 111 -1.82 -18.30 17.77
C GLY A 111 -3.21 -18.13 18.40
N GLY A 112 -4.20 -18.91 17.95
CA GLY A 112 -5.60 -18.83 18.42
C GLY A 112 -6.42 -17.67 17.83
N LYS A 113 -5.81 -16.78 17.03
CA LYS A 113 -6.52 -15.71 16.32
C LYS A 113 -6.90 -16.18 14.91
N SER A 114 -8.18 -16.10 14.58
CA SER A 114 -8.66 -16.32 13.21
C SER A 114 -8.51 -15.05 12.37
N GLY A 115 -8.38 -15.22 11.06
CA GLY A 115 -8.27 -14.11 10.12
C GLY A 115 -8.06 -14.59 8.70
N TYR A 116 -7.41 -13.76 7.88
CA TYR A 116 -7.16 -14.02 6.47
C TYR A 116 -5.68 -13.85 6.13
N ARG A 117 -5.20 -14.70 5.22
CA ARG A 117 -3.93 -14.52 4.52
C ARG A 117 -4.21 -14.12 3.07
N PHE A 118 -3.50 -13.12 2.59
CA PHE A 118 -3.50 -12.67 1.20
C PHE A 118 -2.10 -12.83 0.63
N ASP A 119 -1.97 -13.49 -0.51
CA ASP A 119 -0.71 -13.59 -1.25
C ASP A 119 -0.81 -12.71 -2.50
N ILE A 120 -0.01 -11.65 -2.57
CA ILE A 120 -0.09 -10.61 -3.61
C ILE A 120 1.25 -10.47 -4.32
N GLY A 121 1.20 -10.36 -5.65
CA GLY A 121 2.31 -9.91 -6.48
C GLY A 121 2.15 -8.43 -6.81
N THR A 122 3.23 -7.65 -6.77
CA THR A 122 3.27 -6.27 -7.25
C THR A 122 4.38 -6.08 -8.26
N ILE A 123 4.14 -5.22 -9.23
CA ILE A 123 5.13 -4.69 -10.16
C ILE A 123 5.01 -3.18 -10.11
N GLU A 124 6.04 -2.49 -9.64
CA GLU A 124 6.00 -1.05 -9.38
C GLU A 124 7.23 -0.36 -9.97
N PRO A 125 7.09 0.85 -10.53
CA PRO A 125 8.23 1.70 -10.84
C PRO A 125 9.07 1.93 -9.58
N SER A 126 10.39 1.92 -9.73
CA SER A 126 11.34 2.12 -8.65
C SER A 126 12.60 2.81 -9.18
N VAL A 127 13.56 3.04 -8.29
CA VAL A 127 14.87 3.57 -8.64
C VAL A 127 15.94 2.83 -7.85
N VAL A 128 17.13 2.69 -8.44
CA VAL A 128 18.33 2.26 -7.73
C VAL A 128 19.38 3.34 -7.82
N THR A 129 20.09 3.58 -6.73
CA THR A 129 21.24 4.49 -6.72
C THR A 129 22.51 3.66 -6.79
N LEU A 130 23.31 3.87 -7.83
CA LEU A 130 24.71 3.46 -7.86
C LEU A 130 25.53 4.57 -7.20
N ASP A 131 26.66 4.21 -6.59
CA ASP A 131 27.70 5.14 -6.11
C ASP A 131 27.24 6.38 -5.32
N ASP A 132 26.07 6.31 -4.68
CA ASP A 132 25.38 7.42 -4.01
C ASP A 132 25.08 8.65 -4.91
N GLU A 133 25.35 8.58 -6.22
CA GLU A 133 25.19 9.69 -7.16
C GLU A 133 24.32 9.32 -8.36
N THR A 134 24.53 8.13 -8.95
CA THR A 134 23.86 7.75 -10.20
C THR A 134 22.53 7.06 -9.94
N VAL A 135 21.41 7.75 -10.22
CA VAL A 135 20.06 7.17 -10.10
C VAL A 135 19.66 6.53 -11.42
N LEU A 136 19.34 5.24 -11.39
CA LEU A 136 18.80 4.49 -12.51
C LEU A 136 17.33 4.14 -12.28
N GLU A 137 16.53 4.27 -13.33
CA GLU A 137 15.16 3.77 -13.33
C GLU A 137 15.17 2.24 -13.19
N ALA A 138 14.25 1.74 -12.37
CA ALA A 138 14.12 0.33 -12.11
C ALA A 138 12.66 -0.10 -12.06
N THR A 139 12.43 -1.40 -12.16
CA THR A 139 11.13 -2.03 -11.88
C THR A 139 11.29 -2.95 -10.68
N MET A 140 10.50 -2.73 -9.63
CA MET A 140 10.44 -3.64 -8.49
C MET A 140 9.31 -4.64 -8.69
N GLN A 141 9.64 -5.92 -8.68
CA GLN A 141 8.67 -7.01 -8.61
C GLN A 141 8.72 -7.62 -7.22
N ARG A 142 7.58 -7.80 -6.57
CA ARG A 142 7.53 -8.30 -5.19
C ARG A 142 6.37 -9.26 -4.99
N LYS A 143 6.61 -10.31 -4.21
CA LYS A 143 5.55 -11.16 -3.68
C LYS A 143 5.47 -10.96 -2.17
N THR A 144 4.29 -10.63 -1.69
CA THR A 144 4.03 -10.35 -0.28
C THR A 144 2.89 -11.24 0.22
N ALA A 145 3.08 -11.81 1.40
CA ALA A 145 2.01 -12.41 2.19
C ALA A 145 1.56 -11.42 3.27
N ALA A 146 0.28 -11.06 3.27
CA ALA A 146 -0.36 -10.24 4.30
C ALA A 146 -1.20 -11.12 5.23
N PHE A 147 -1.11 -10.93 6.53
CA PHE A 147 -1.85 -11.66 7.55
C PHE A 147 -2.69 -10.69 8.37
N CYS A 148 -4.00 -10.70 8.17
CA CYS A 148 -4.95 -9.87 8.88
C CYS A 148 -5.66 -10.71 9.93
N LEU A 149 -5.27 -10.58 11.20
CA LEU A 149 -5.68 -11.47 12.28
C LEU A 149 -6.45 -10.74 13.38
N GLY A 150 -7.38 -11.45 14.02
CA GLY A 150 -8.14 -10.94 15.17
C GLY A 150 -9.29 -10.01 14.79
N ALA A 151 -9.91 -9.39 15.81
CA ALA A 151 -11.12 -8.59 15.62
C ALA A 151 -10.86 -7.20 15.03
N GLU A 152 -9.67 -6.65 15.28
CA GLU A 152 -9.23 -5.35 14.74
C GLU A 152 -8.71 -5.50 13.30
N MET A 153 -8.43 -6.73 12.86
CA MET A 153 -7.89 -7.06 11.54
C MET A 153 -6.62 -6.25 11.20
N ALA A 154 -5.78 -5.95 12.19
CA ALA A 154 -4.45 -5.42 11.93
C ALA A 154 -3.67 -6.42 11.05
N CYS A 155 -3.08 -5.91 9.98
CA CYS A 155 -2.41 -6.74 8.99
C CYS A 155 -0.90 -6.60 9.07
N ASP A 156 -0.22 -7.73 9.24
CA ASP A 156 1.23 -7.81 9.14
C ASP A 156 1.62 -8.34 7.75
N ASN A 157 2.57 -7.67 7.12
CA ASN A 157 3.04 -8.03 5.79
C ASN A 157 4.42 -8.67 5.85
N THR A 158 4.66 -9.64 4.99
CA THR A 158 5.94 -10.35 4.90
C THR A 158 6.29 -10.59 3.44
N ILE A 159 7.46 -10.12 3.03
CA ILE A 159 7.93 -10.27 1.65
C ILE A 159 8.48 -11.69 1.48
N GLU A 160 7.91 -12.44 0.54
CA GLU A 160 8.33 -13.80 0.19
C GLU A 160 9.41 -13.77 -0.91
N SER A 161 9.29 -12.85 -1.86
CA SER A 161 10.30 -12.66 -2.90
C SER A 161 10.31 -11.23 -3.41
N CYS A 162 11.46 -10.77 -3.90
CA CYS A 162 11.60 -9.46 -4.52
C CYS A 162 12.69 -9.49 -5.59
N ASP A 163 12.46 -8.78 -6.68
CA ASP A 163 13.46 -8.44 -7.69
C ASP A 163 13.41 -6.95 -7.95
N VAL A 164 14.58 -6.33 -8.08
CA VAL A 164 14.70 -5.00 -8.65
C VAL A 164 15.42 -5.13 -9.97
N LEU A 165 14.74 -4.75 -11.05
CA LEU A 165 15.20 -4.92 -12.41
C LEU A 165 15.64 -3.57 -12.99
N VAL A 166 16.84 -3.52 -13.57
CA VAL A 166 17.33 -2.40 -14.39
C VAL A 166 17.50 -2.92 -15.81
N ASP A 167 16.86 -2.28 -16.80
CA ASP A 167 16.81 -2.75 -18.19
C ASP A 167 16.42 -4.24 -18.32
N GLY A 168 15.47 -4.68 -17.47
CA GLY A 168 14.99 -6.07 -17.43
C GLY A 168 15.95 -7.08 -16.78
N LYS A 169 17.11 -6.65 -16.27
CA LYS A 169 18.08 -7.51 -15.59
C LYS A 169 17.98 -7.35 -14.07
N ALA A 170 18.01 -8.47 -13.36
CA ALA A 170 18.00 -8.46 -11.90
C ALA A 170 19.26 -7.79 -11.34
N TYR A 171 19.06 -6.67 -10.63
CA TYR A 171 20.08 -5.93 -9.93
C TYR A 171 20.11 -6.33 -8.45
N TYR A 172 18.93 -6.43 -7.83
CA TYR A 172 18.73 -7.05 -6.53
C TYR A 172 17.77 -8.21 -6.63
N THR A 173 18.00 -9.25 -5.83
CA THR A 173 17.09 -10.39 -5.76
C THR A 173 17.02 -10.97 -4.36
N PHE A 174 15.81 -11.36 -3.99
CA PHE A 174 15.50 -12.10 -2.78
C PHE A 174 14.50 -13.21 -3.12
N ARG A 175 14.80 -14.42 -2.67
CA ARG A 175 13.94 -15.61 -2.82
C ARG A 175 13.80 -16.28 -1.47
N GLY A 176 12.65 -16.06 -0.83
CA GLY A 176 12.29 -16.62 0.45
C GLY A 176 11.25 -17.73 0.34
N THR A 177 11.21 -18.55 1.37
CA THR A 177 10.11 -19.46 1.68
C THR A 177 9.50 -19.04 3.01
N LEU A 178 8.19 -18.82 3.02
CA LEU A 178 7.44 -18.45 4.21
C LEU A 178 6.95 -19.68 4.97
N ALA A 179 7.25 -19.74 6.25
CA ALA A 179 6.68 -20.68 7.20
C ALA A 179 6.05 -19.93 8.38
N ILE A 180 5.01 -20.50 8.98
CA ILE A 180 4.45 -19.99 10.25
C ILE A 180 4.94 -20.90 11.37
N ARG A 181 5.55 -20.31 12.41
CA ARG A 181 6.04 -21.03 13.61
C ARG A 181 5.67 -20.23 14.84
N ASP A 182 4.95 -20.85 15.78
CA ASP A 182 4.61 -20.26 17.08
C ASP A 182 4.02 -18.83 16.98
N GLY A 183 3.10 -18.62 16.03
CA GLY A 183 2.48 -17.30 15.83
C GLY A 183 3.35 -16.28 15.10
N THR A 184 4.49 -16.68 14.55
CA THR A 184 5.45 -15.82 13.84
C THR A 184 5.57 -16.26 12.39
N ALA A 185 5.52 -15.31 11.45
CA ALA A 185 5.92 -15.52 10.07
C ALA A 185 7.46 -15.53 10.01
N VAL A 186 8.02 -16.63 9.50
CA VAL A 186 9.45 -16.82 9.33
C VAL A 186 9.74 -16.97 7.85
N VAL A 187 10.58 -16.09 7.30
CA VAL A 187 11.04 -16.19 5.91
C VAL A 187 12.50 -16.56 5.87
N THR A 188 12.77 -17.74 5.32
CA THR A 188 14.12 -18.24 5.07
C THR A 188 14.44 -18.16 3.59
N GLY A 189 15.65 -17.72 3.23
CA GLY A 189 16.05 -17.60 1.83
C GLY A 189 17.43 -16.96 1.69
N ASP A 190 17.96 -17.00 0.48
CA ASP A 190 19.21 -16.30 0.16
C ASP A 190 18.97 -14.79 0.12
N ARG A 191 19.77 -14.07 0.90
CA ARG A 191 19.73 -12.60 1.08
C ARG A 191 21.01 -11.91 0.61
N SER A 192 21.98 -12.67 0.12
CA SER A 192 23.31 -12.18 -0.26
C SER A 192 23.26 -11.02 -1.27
N HIS A 193 22.21 -10.97 -2.09
CA HIS A 193 21.99 -9.94 -3.12
C HIS A 193 20.66 -9.19 -2.93
N ALA A 194 20.15 -9.14 -1.70
CA ALA A 194 18.84 -8.53 -1.44
C ALA A 194 18.86 -7.00 -1.61
N GLY A 195 19.94 -6.30 -1.23
CA GLY A 195 19.99 -4.83 -1.32
C GLY A 195 18.75 -4.18 -0.69
N THR A 196 17.95 -3.47 -1.49
CA THR A 196 16.68 -2.85 -1.05
C THR A 196 15.52 -3.85 -0.87
N CYS A 197 15.63 -5.08 -1.39
CA CYS A 197 14.68 -6.18 -1.20
C CYS A 197 14.75 -6.83 0.20
N THR A 198 15.11 -6.08 1.25
CA THR A 198 15.21 -6.64 2.60
C THR A 198 13.84 -6.80 3.24
N ALA A 199 13.59 -7.99 3.78
CA ALA A 199 12.41 -8.32 4.57
C ALA A 199 12.87 -8.74 5.97
N PRO A 200 12.14 -8.45 7.06
CA PRO A 200 12.41 -9.07 8.35
C PRO A 200 12.45 -10.60 8.20
N GLU A 201 13.42 -11.27 8.82
CA GLU A 201 13.43 -12.76 8.87
C GLU A 201 12.25 -13.30 9.66
N ARG A 202 11.78 -12.51 10.63
CA ARG A 202 10.71 -12.85 11.56
C ARG A 202 9.77 -11.66 11.68
N THR A 203 8.50 -11.92 11.44
CA THR A 203 7.41 -10.96 11.65
C THR A 203 6.44 -11.59 12.65
N PRO A 204 6.40 -11.10 13.91
CA PRO A 204 5.39 -11.55 14.87
C PRO A 204 3.99 -11.21 14.32
N LEU A 205 3.14 -12.22 14.12
CA LEU A 205 1.77 -12.02 13.61
C LEU A 205 0.75 -11.83 14.73
N VAL A 206 1.17 -12.14 15.96
CA VAL A 206 0.36 -12.02 17.16
C VAL A 206 1.08 -11.04 18.08
N SER A 207 1.13 -9.77 17.68
CA SER A 207 1.45 -8.71 18.63
C SER A 207 0.19 -8.41 19.46
N GLY A 208 0.35 -8.20 20.78
CA GLY A 208 -0.76 -7.80 21.66
C GLY A 208 -1.49 -8.91 22.41
N ALA A 209 -0.76 -9.74 23.16
CA ALA A 209 -1.29 -10.34 24.40
C ALA A 209 -0.27 -10.09 25.52
N ARG A 210 -0.25 -8.84 26.01
CA ARG A 210 0.13 -8.55 27.39
C ARG A 210 -1.08 -7.93 28.05
#